data_AF-A0A2W4TQK8-F1
#
_entry.id   AF-A0A2W4TQK8-F1
#
_cell.length_a   1.000
_cell.length_b   1.000
_cell.length_c   1.000
_cell.angle_alpha   90.00
_cell.angle_beta   90.00
_cell.angle_gamma   90.00
#
_symmetry.space_group_name_H-M   'P 1'
#
loop_
_entity.id
_entity.type
_entity.pdbx_description
1 polymer ?
#
loop_
_entity_poly.entity_id
_entity_poly.type
_entity_poly.pdbx_seq_one_letter_code
_entity_poly.pdbx_strand_id
1 'polypeptide(L)' 'KVTNGFRSDWGKDLFAAVRSVVNTGKRQGRSALQAIQMAISGQSLFQPG' A
#
# COMPACT_ATOMS: atom_id res chain seq x y z
N LYS A 1 -22.05 -16.47 6.91
CA LYS A 1 -21.01 -16.58 5.85
C LYS A 1 -20.88 -15.21 5.19
N VAL A 2 -19.97 -14.36 5.66
CA VAL A 2 -19.69 -13.06 5.01
C VAL A 2 -18.93 -13.41 3.73
N THR A 3 -19.66 -13.56 2.64
CA THR A 3 -19.11 -13.90 1.34
C THR A 3 -18.06 -12.85 0.97
N ASN A 4 -16.80 -13.28 0.96
CA ASN A 4 -15.75 -12.66 0.14
C ASN A 4 -15.19 -11.30 0.60
N GLY A 5 -15.07 -11.03 1.91
CA GLY A 5 -14.11 -10.06 2.50
C GLY A 5 -14.34 -8.56 2.24
N PHE A 6 -14.88 -8.16 1.09
CA PHE A 6 -15.20 -6.79 0.72
C PHE A 6 -16.56 -6.76 0.03
N ARG A 7 -17.46 -5.90 0.51
CA ARG A 7 -18.78 -5.67 -0.12
C ARG A 7 -18.67 -4.84 -1.40
N SER A 8 -17.56 -4.13 -1.57
CA SER A 8 -17.31 -3.24 -2.70
C SER A 8 -16.08 -3.71 -3.47
N ASP A 9 -16.19 -3.78 -4.79
CA ASP A 9 -15.04 -4.08 -5.67
C ASP A 9 -13.90 -3.08 -5.50
N TRP A 10 -14.21 -1.83 -5.15
CA TRP A 10 -13.18 -0.85 -4.85
C TRP A 10 -12.36 -1.18 -3.59
N GLY A 11 -12.95 -1.85 -2.59
CA GLY A 11 -12.30 -2.15 -1.33
C GLY A 11 -11.20 -3.20 -1.44
N LYS A 12 -11.40 -4.23 -2.27
CA LYS A 12 -10.37 -5.24 -2.58
C LYS A 12 -9.17 -4.60 -3.29
N ASP A 13 -9.43 -3.69 -4.23
CA ASP A 13 -8.39 -3.07 -5.05
C ASP A 13 -7.59 -2.06 -4.23
N LEU A 14 -8.26 -1.27 -3.38
CA LEU A 14 -7.60 -0.40 -2.42
C LEU A 14 -6.71 -1.20 -1.46
N PHE A 15 -7.23 -2.29 -0.88
CA PHE A 15 -6.44 -3.11 0.04
C PHE A 15 -5.20 -3.71 -0.64
N ALA A 16 -5.35 -4.21 -1.86
CA ALA A 16 -4.23 -4.71 -2.65
C ALA A 16 -3.19 -3.62 -2.95
N ALA A 17 -3.63 -2.42 -3.31
CA ALA A 17 -2.76 -1.27 -3.56
C ALA A 17 -1.99 -0.86 -2.30
N VAL A 18 -2.68 -0.71 -1.15
CA VAL A 18 -2.04 -0.35 0.13
C VAL A 18 -1.05 -1.43 0.57
N ARG A 19 -1.41 -2.72 0.46
CA ARG A 19 -0.50 -3.85 0.73
C ARG A 19 0.75 -3.80 -0.14
N SER A 20 0.61 -3.46 -1.42
CA SER A 20 1.74 -3.32 -2.35
C SER A 20 2.69 -2.20 -1.92
N VAL A 21 2.15 -1.02 -1.58
CA VAL A 21 2.91 0.13 -1.08
C VAL A 21 3.66 -0.22 0.21
N VAL A 22 2.97 -0.80 1.18
CA VAL A 22 3.57 -1.16 2.48
C VAL A 22 4.67 -2.21 2.32
N ASN A 23 4.47 -3.23 1.49
CA ASN A 23 5.50 -4.23 1.21
C ASN A 23 6.71 -3.61 0.49
N THR A 24 6.48 -2.70 -0.44
CA THR A 24 7.55 -1.98 -1.16
C THR A 24 8.34 -1.09 -0.20
N GLY A 25 7.65 -0.32 0.64
CA GLY A 25 8.28 0.49 1.68
C GLY A 25 9.08 -0.34 2.67
N LYS A 26 8.57 -1.51 3.08
CA LYS A 26 9.28 -2.43 3.97
C LYS A 26 10.58 -2.96 3.35
N ARG A 27 10.59 -3.27 2.05
CA ARG A 27 11.82 -3.66 1.33
C ARG A 27 12.86 -2.55 1.26
N GLN A 28 12.40 -1.30 1.30
CA GLN A 28 13.23 -0.10 1.30
C GLN A 28 13.59 0.37 2.71
N GLY A 29 13.31 -0.42 3.75
CA GLY A 29 13.61 -0.08 5.14
C GLY A 29 12.70 0.98 5.76
N ARG A 30 11.59 1.34 5.11
CA ARG A 30 10.64 2.36 5.59
C ARG A 30 9.50 1.76 6.40
N SER A 31 8.98 2.54 7.34
CA SER A 31 7.78 2.16 8.11
C SER A 31 6.54 2.16 7.21
N ALA A 32 5.52 1.38 7.59
CA ALA A 32 4.27 1.31 6.83
C ALA A 32 3.61 2.69 6.66
N LEU A 33 3.59 3.50 7.72
CA LEU A 33 3.07 4.87 7.71
C LEU A 33 3.84 5.77 6.74
N GLN A 34 5.17 5.70 6.76
CA GLN A 34 6.02 6.49 5.88
C GLN A 34 5.83 6.10 4.40
N ALA A 35 5.69 4.79 4.13
CA ALA A 35 5.40 4.30 2.78
C ALA A 35 4.04 4.79 2.26
N ILE A 36 3.01 4.77 3.11
CA ILE A 36 1.67 5.26 2.74
C ILE A 36 1.69 6.77 2.49
N GLN A 37 2.36 7.54 3.36
CA GLN A 37 2.51 8.99 3.18
C GLN A 37 3.27 9.33 1.89
N MET A 38 4.33 8.60 1.57
CA MET A 38 5.05 8.76 0.30
C MET A 38 4.16 8.46 -0.90
N ALA A 39 3.36 7.38 -0.85
CA ALA A 39 2.45 7.05 -1.94
C ALA A 39 1.35 8.11 -2.14
N ILE A 40 0.79 8.67 -1.07
CA ILE A 40 -0.23 9.73 -1.14
C ILE A 40 0.38 11.05 -1.62
N SER A 41 1.61 11.36 -1.22
CA SER A 41 2.33 12.56 -1.65
C SER A 41 2.92 12.46 -3.07
N GLY A 42 2.72 11.34 -3.77
CA GLY A 42 3.31 11.10 -5.10
C GLY A 42 4.83 10.96 -5.09
N GLN A 43 5.43 10.74 -3.92
CA GLN A 43 6.86 10.51 -3.76
C GLN A 43 7.23 9.08 -4.12
N SER A 44 8.33 8.90 -4.84
CA SER A 44 8.82 7.57 -5.18
C SER A 44 9.22 6.79 -3.93
N LEU A 45 8.73 5.56 -3.81
CA LEU A 45 9.19 4.62 -2.79
C LEU A 45 10.59 4.08 -3.11
N PHE A 46 11.07 4.24 -4.34
CA PHE A 46 12.43 3.87 -4.70
C PHE A 46 13.38 5.03 -4.41
N GLN A 47 14.38 4.76 -3.57
CA GLN A 47 15.53 5.64 -3.45
C GLN A 47 16.51 5.24 -4.57
N PRO A 48 16.89 6.15 -5.48
CA PRO A 48 17.99 5.87 -6.39
C PRO A 48 19.26 5.74 -5.54
N GLY A 49 19.90 4.57 -5.62
CA GLY A 49 21.25 4.36 -5.08
C GLY A 49 22.29 4.90 -6.04
#